data_AF-A0A838NLU5-F1
#
_entry.id   AF-A0A838NLU5-F1
#
_cell.length_a   1.000
_cell.length_b   1.000
_cell.length_c   1.000
_cell.angle_alpha   90.00
_cell.angle_beta   90.00
_cell.angle_gamma   90.00
#
_symmetry.space_group_name_H-M   'P 1'
#
loop_
_entity.id
_entity.type
_entity.pdbx_description
1 polymer ?
#
loop_
_entity_poly.entity_id
_entity_poly.type
_entity_poly.pdbx_seq_one_letter_code
_entity_poly.pdbx_strand_id
1 'polypeptide(L)'
;MAESPRRPTPEAQAEQRIKEILRAAESWAKEAPAALMPAIRAVCIRLAEMVADQRHYLAPLPEPQETERRTVLTLVADQLRSKEVTAGVEDHLKGLEELELRSTGSWATVATAQSEWITTAIRYLEGCAARLPAGERPDSYWADDVVAGIIASARALIGVDELHARTEARYSGPIKRVAPEDEL
;
A
#
# COMPACT_ATOMS: atom_id res chain seq x y z
N MET A 1 35.16 12.27 14.08
CA MET A 1 34.51 12.44 12.77
C MET A 1 33.71 11.18 12.53
N ALA A 2 32.46 11.13 13.00
CA ALA A 2 31.59 10.00 12.71
C ALA A 2 31.20 10.11 11.23
N GLU A 3 31.55 9.11 10.41
CA GLU A 3 30.96 8.94 9.09
C GLU A 3 29.44 8.97 9.27
N SER A 4 28.79 10.03 8.79
CA SER A 4 27.33 10.00 8.66
C SER A 4 27.02 8.81 7.76
N PRO A 5 26.20 7.84 8.21
CA PRO A 5 25.87 6.68 7.38
C PRO A 5 25.33 7.21 6.06
N ARG A 6 25.99 6.87 4.95
CA ARG A 6 25.60 7.29 3.61
C ARG A 6 24.12 6.98 3.44
N ARG A 7 23.31 8.00 3.18
CA ARG A 7 21.88 7.82 2.94
C ARG A 7 21.73 6.81 1.78
N PRO A 8 20.92 5.75 1.94
CA PRO A 8 20.75 4.75 0.90
C PRO A 8 20.21 5.40 -0.38
N THR A 9 20.63 4.90 -1.54
CA THR A 9 20.15 5.43 -2.83
C THR A 9 18.64 5.18 -2.99
N PRO A 10 17.93 5.94 -3.84
CA PRO A 10 16.51 5.70 -4.11
C PRO A 10 16.20 4.26 -4.53
N GLU A 11 17.10 3.62 -5.29
CA GLU A 11 16.97 2.22 -5.73
C GLU A 11 17.06 1.27 -4.55
N ALA A 12 18.05 1.46 -3.66
CA ALA A 12 18.20 0.64 -2.46
C ALA A 12 17.02 0.83 -1.49
N GLN A 13 16.47 2.05 -1.40
CA GLN A 13 15.25 2.32 -0.64
C GLN A 13 14.05 1.57 -1.24
N ALA A 14 13.85 1.65 -2.57
CA ALA A 14 12.77 0.97 -3.25
C ALA A 14 12.85 -0.56 -3.10
N GLU A 15 14.04 -1.14 -3.30
CA GLU A 15 14.26 -2.58 -3.15
C GLU A 15 13.96 -3.06 -1.71
N GLN A 16 14.39 -2.29 -0.71
CA GLN A 16 14.10 -2.58 0.69
C GLN A 16 12.59 -2.55 0.96
N ARG A 17 11.86 -1.55 0.44
CA ARG A 17 10.40 -1.48 0.61
C ARG A 17 9.68 -2.65 -0.01
N ILE A 18 10.09 -3.09 -1.19
CA ILE A 18 9.48 -4.25 -1.86
C ILE A 18 9.72 -5.53 -1.07
N LYS A 19 10.95 -5.75 -0.58
CA LYS A 19 11.25 -6.88 0.30
C LYS A 19 10.38 -6.88 1.54
N GLU A 20 10.18 -5.73 2.16
CA GLU A 20 9.32 -5.58 3.34
C GLU A 20 7.84 -5.82 3.02
N ILE A 21 7.33 -5.29 1.91
CA ILE A 21 5.94 -5.47 1.44
C ILE A 21 5.66 -6.95 1.18
N LEU A 22 6.54 -7.63 0.42
CA LEU A 22 6.37 -9.05 0.11
C LEU A 22 6.47 -9.92 1.37
N ARG A 23 7.36 -9.57 2.30
CA ARG A 23 7.47 -10.26 3.60
C ARG A 23 6.22 -10.09 4.45
N ALA A 24 5.61 -8.90 4.44
CA ALA A 24 4.33 -8.66 5.11
C ALA A 24 3.23 -9.52 4.49
N ALA A 25 3.16 -9.59 3.15
CA ALA A 25 2.23 -10.45 2.43
C ALA A 25 2.36 -11.93 2.83
N GLU A 26 3.60 -12.43 2.88
CA GLU A 26 3.88 -13.80 3.33
C GLU A 26 3.43 -14.04 4.76
N SER A 27 3.56 -13.04 5.65
CA SER A 27 3.10 -13.14 7.03
C SER A 27 1.58 -13.31 7.09
N TRP A 28 0.82 -12.50 6.34
CA TRP A 28 -0.64 -12.62 6.26
C TRP A 28 -1.08 -13.92 5.59
N ALA A 29 -0.30 -14.43 4.64
CA ALA A 29 -0.59 -15.68 3.96
C ALA A 29 -0.39 -16.93 4.83
N LYS A 30 0.38 -16.87 5.92
CA LYS A 30 0.62 -18.01 6.84
C LYS A 30 -0.62 -18.42 7.61
N GLU A 31 -1.54 -17.49 7.84
CA GLU A 31 -2.79 -17.73 8.56
C GLU A 31 -3.90 -18.24 7.63
N ALA A 32 -3.62 -18.31 6.31
CA ALA A 32 -4.54 -18.79 5.30
C ALA A 32 -4.18 -20.20 4.82
N PRO A 33 -5.15 -20.94 4.24
CA PRO A 33 -4.87 -22.16 3.50
C PRO A 33 -3.78 -21.95 2.44
N ALA A 34 -2.83 -22.89 2.33
CA ALA A 34 -1.67 -22.78 1.42
C ALA A 34 -2.07 -22.54 -0.05
N ALA A 35 -3.22 -23.08 -0.47
CA ALA A 35 -3.77 -22.87 -1.81
C ALA A 35 -4.12 -21.41 -2.13
N LEU A 36 -4.32 -20.56 -1.12
CA LEU A 36 -4.62 -19.13 -1.28
C LEU A 36 -3.37 -18.25 -1.33
N MET A 37 -2.19 -18.77 -0.94
CA MET A 37 -0.96 -17.98 -0.88
C MET A 37 -0.65 -17.22 -2.19
N PRO A 38 -0.77 -17.82 -3.39
CA PRO A 38 -0.52 -17.10 -4.64
C PRO A 38 -1.50 -15.95 -4.88
N ALA A 39 -2.78 -16.14 -4.52
CA ALA A 39 -3.81 -15.11 -4.64
C ALA A 39 -3.56 -13.94 -3.67
N ILE A 40 -3.19 -14.24 -2.42
CA ILE A 40 -2.83 -13.23 -1.40
C ILE A 40 -1.63 -12.41 -1.86
N ARG A 41 -0.61 -13.08 -2.41
CA ARG A 41 0.58 -12.40 -2.97
C ARG A 41 0.21 -11.47 -4.13
N ALA A 42 -0.64 -11.91 -5.06
CA ALA A 42 -1.11 -11.08 -6.16
C ALA A 42 -1.89 -9.83 -5.68
N VAL A 43 -2.79 -10.02 -4.71
CA VAL A 43 -3.53 -8.94 -4.06
C VAL A 43 -2.58 -7.96 -3.36
N CYS A 44 -1.56 -8.46 -2.66
CA CYS A 44 -0.55 -7.61 -2.04
C CYS A 44 0.19 -6.75 -3.05
N ILE A 45 0.64 -7.33 -4.17
CA ILE A 45 1.34 -6.59 -5.23
C ILE A 45 0.45 -5.46 -5.75
N ARG A 46 -0.82 -5.73 -6.09
CA ARG A 46 -1.72 -4.71 -6.63
C ARG A 46 -2.11 -3.64 -5.61
N LEU A 47 -2.32 -4.01 -4.35
CA LEU A 47 -2.61 -3.04 -3.29
C LEU A 47 -1.40 -2.16 -2.98
N ALA A 48 -0.20 -2.72 -2.97
CA ALA A 48 1.04 -1.97 -2.78
C ALA A 48 1.32 -1.03 -3.97
N GLU A 49 1.08 -1.49 -5.20
CA GLU A 49 1.16 -0.65 -6.40
C GLU A 49 0.18 0.53 -6.29
N MET A 50 -1.07 0.26 -5.92
CA MET A 50 -2.08 1.28 -5.69
C MET A 50 -1.60 2.31 -4.65
N VAL A 51 -1.13 1.87 -3.49
CA VAL A 51 -0.64 2.77 -2.43
C VAL A 51 0.58 3.58 -2.89
N ALA A 52 1.50 2.99 -3.65
CA ALA A 52 2.67 3.70 -4.18
C ALA A 52 2.28 4.80 -5.18
N ASP A 53 1.19 4.61 -5.93
CA ASP A 53 0.70 5.61 -6.88
C ASP A 53 -0.22 6.67 -6.26
N GLN A 54 -0.50 6.61 -4.94
CA GLN A 54 -1.24 7.63 -4.19
C GLN A 54 -0.44 8.93 -3.96
N ARG A 55 0.35 9.36 -4.95
CA ARG A 55 1.22 10.54 -4.90
C ARG A 55 0.45 11.83 -4.57
N HIS A 56 -0.84 11.89 -4.89
CA HIS A 56 -1.70 13.05 -4.63
C HIS A 56 -2.26 13.13 -3.20
N TYR A 57 -2.25 12.04 -2.44
CA TYR A 57 -2.74 12.01 -1.07
C TYR A 57 -1.66 12.32 -0.03
N LEU A 58 -0.40 12.27 -0.42
CA LEU A 58 0.69 12.54 0.49
C LEU A 58 0.91 14.04 0.61
N ALA A 59 1.03 14.52 1.86
CA ALA A 59 1.39 15.91 2.10
C ALA A 59 2.66 16.26 1.31
N PRO A 60 2.70 17.40 0.61
CA PRO A 60 3.88 17.81 -0.14
C PRO A 60 5.05 18.02 0.82
N LEU A 61 6.22 17.51 0.44
CA LEU A 61 7.46 17.76 1.17
C LEU A 61 8.18 18.99 0.60
N PRO A 62 9.09 19.62 1.36
CA PRO A 62 10.06 20.55 0.78
C PRO A 62 10.94 19.87 -0.26
N GLU A 63 11.48 20.64 -1.22
CA GLU A 63 12.54 20.16 -2.09
C GLU A 63 13.88 20.13 -1.32
N PRO A 64 14.76 19.13 -1.57
CA PRO A 64 14.68 18.10 -2.61
C PRO A 64 13.93 16.80 -2.21
N GLN A 65 13.33 16.76 -1.03
CA GLN A 65 12.74 15.52 -0.47
C GLN A 65 11.49 15.07 -1.24
N GLU A 66 10.70 16.01 -1.76
CA GLU A 66 9.55 15.70 -2.62
C GLU A 66 9.97 14.97 -3.89
N THR A 67 11.00 15.48 -4.58
CA THR A 67 11.56 14.84 -5.78
C THR A 67 12.07 13.44 -5.45
N GLU A 68 12.89 13.28 -4.40
CA GLU A 68 13.43 11.99 -4.00
C GLU A 68 12.31 10.98 -3.67
N ARG A 69 11.27 11.41 -2.95
CA ARG A 69 10.11 10.58 -2.64
C ARG A 69 9.40 10.12 -3.90
N ARG A 70 9.13 11.04 -4.85
CA ARG A 70 8.48 10.69 -6.12
C ARG A 70 9.29 9.66 -6.90
N THR A 71 10.61 9.81 -6.93
CA THR A 71 11.52 8.84 -7.54
C THR A 71 11.41 7.47 -6.88
N VAL A 72 11.50 7.40 -5.55
CA VAL A 72 11.36 6.12 -4.81
C VAL A 72 10.00 5.47 -5.07
N LEU A 73 8.90 6.22 -4.99
CA LEU A 73 7.56 5.68 -5.24
C LEU A 73 7.38 5.14 -6.67
N THR A 74 7.95 5.85 -7.64
CA THR A 74 7.95 5.41 -9.05
C THR A 74 8.73 4.10 -9.20
N LEU A 75 9.93 4.03 -8.61
CA LEU A 75 10.75 2.82 -8.63
C LEU A 75 10.06 1.63 -7.93
N VAL A 76 9.38 1.87 -6.81
CA VAL A 76 8.60 0.84 -6.12
C VAL A 76 7.47 0.31 -7.02
N ALA A 77 6.69 1.20 -7.63
CA ALA A 77 5.61 0.80 -8.53
C ALA A 77 6.14 0.04 -9.76
N ASP A 78 7.24 0.49 -10.36
CA ASP A 78 7.85 -0.17 -11.52
C ASP A 78 8.40 -1.56 -11.19
N GLN A 79 9.08 -1.70 -10.05
CA GLN A 79 9.60 -2.99 -9.61
C GLN A 79 8.49 -3.96 -9.16
N LEU A 80 7.39 -3.48 -8.56
CA LEU A 80 6.22 -4.31 -8.25
C LEU A 80 5.58 -4.92 -9.51
N ARG A 81 5.69 -4.23 -10.65
CA ARG A 81 5.26 -4.71 -11.97
C ARG A 81 6.30 -5.57 -12.69
N SER A 82 7.50 -5.75 -12.12
CA SER A 82 8.57 -6.49 -12.79
C SER A 82 8.28 -7.99 -12.82
N LYS A 83 8.82 -8.67 -13.83
CA LYS A 83 8.63 -10.12 -14.00
C LYS A 83 9.15 -10.92 -12.81
N GLU A 84 10.21 -10.45 -12.17
CA GLU A 84 10.79 -11.08 -10.98
C GLU A 84 9.80 -11.08 -9.82
N VAL A 85 9.06 -9.99 -9.63
CA VAL A 85 8.05 -9.86 -8.57
C VAL A 85 6.75 -10.56 -8.95
N THR A 86 6.33 -10.52 -10.21
CA THR A 86 5.05 -11.10 -10.64
C THR A 86 5.13 -12.59 -11.00
N ALA A 87 6.32 -13.18 -11.03
CA ALA A 87 6.53 -14.58 -11.40
C ALA A 87 5.67 -15.53 -10.55
N GLY A 88 4.90 -16.39 -11.23
CA GLY A 88 4.05 -17.42 -10.62
C GLY A 88 2.71 -16.93 -10.07
N VAL A 89 2.35 -15.66 -10.31
CA VAL A 89 1.04 -15.08 -9.92
C VAL A 89 0.36 -14.36 -11.08
N GLU A 90 0.83 -14.54 -12.31
CA GLU A 90 0.36 -13.83 -13.51
C GLU A 90 -1.13 -14.03 -13.75
N ASP A 91 -1.63 -15.27 -13.63
CA ASP A 91 -3.05 -15.58 -13.79
C ASP A 91 -3.91 -14.90 -12.71
N HIS A 92 -3.36 -14.75 -11.49
CA HIS A 92 -4.05 -14.05 -10.41
C HIS A 92 -4.09 -12.54 -10.66
N LEU A 93 -2.99 -11.96 -11.14
CA LEU A 93 -2.91 -10.55 -11.50
C LEU A 93 -3.87 -10.23 -12.67
N LYS A 94 -3.96 -11.11 -13.66
CA LYS A 94 -4.93 -10.98 -14.74
C LYS A 94 -6.37 -11.06 -14.26
N GLY A 95 -6.70 -12.00 -13.37
CA GLY A 95 -8.04 -12.11 -12.79
C GLY A 95 -8.45 -10.86 -11.97
N LEU A 96 -7.47 -10.24 -11.29
CA LEU A 96 -7.66 -8.96 -10.61
C LEU A 96 -7.89 -7.81 -11.61
N GLU A 97 -7.11 -7.73 -12.68
CA GLU A 97 -7.29 -6.72 -13.75
C GLU A 97 -8.66 -6.83 -14.43
N GLU A 98 -9.16 -8.04 -14.68
CA GLU A 98 -10.50 -8.26 -15.25
C GLU A 98 -11.65 -7.81 -14.31
N LEU A 99 -11.42 -7.83 -12.99
CA LEU A 99 -12.34 -7.24 -12.02
C LEU A 99 -12.18 -5.72 -11.93
N GLU A 100 -10.96 -5.21 -12.11
CA GLU A 100 -10.65 -3.78 -12.15
C GLU A 100 -11.30 -3.11 -13.36
N LEU A 101 -11.27 -3.70 -14.55
CA LEU A 101 -11.94 -3.11 -15.72
C LEU A 101 -13.46 -2.94 -15.51
N ARG A 102 -14.04 -3.71 -14.57
CA ARG A 102 -15.42 -3.55 -14.12
C ARG A 102 -15.60 -2.48 -13.03
N SER A 103 -14.51 -2.02 -12.41
CA SER A 103 -14.43 -1.10 -11.27
C SER A 103 -13.49 0.07 -11.60
N THR A 104 -14.03 1.19 -12.07
CA THR A 104 -13.35 2.40 -12.59
C THR A 104 -11.79 2.41 -12.56
N GLY A 105 -11.15 2.23 -13.71
CA GLY A 105 -9.68 2.11 -13.88
C GLY A 105 -8.84 3.39 -13.66
N SER A 106 -9.18 4.25 -12.70
CA SER A 106 -8.44 5.49 -12.40
C SER A 106 -8.06 5.62 -10.92
N TRP A 107 -7.26 4.65 -10.48
CA TRP A 107 -6.61 4.56 -9.17
C TRP A 107 -5.76 5.77 -8.77
N ALA A 108 -5.03 6.36 -9.71
CA ALA A 108 -4.12 7.49 -9.44
C ALA A 108 -4.85 8.81 -9.14
N THR A 109 -6.09 8.98 -9.64
CA THR A 109 -6.72 10.32 -9.70
C THR A 109 -8.05 10.43 -8.96
N VAL A 110 -8.71 9.31 -8.63
CA VAL A 110 -10.06 9.32 -8.05
C VAL A 110 -10.06 8.70 -6.64
N ALA A 111 -10.46 9.49 -5.65
CA ALA A 111 -10.59 9.07 -4.25
C ALA A 111 -11.46 7.81 -4.07
N THR A 112 -12.57 7.71 -4.82
CA THR A 112 -13.51 6.58 -4.72
C THR A 112 -12.97 5.28 -5.33
N ALA A 113 -11.97 5.36 -6.21
CA ALA A 113 -11.37 4.18 -6.83
C ALA A 113 -10.66 3.27 -5.79
N GLN A 114 -10.20 3.82 -4.66
CA GLN A 114 -9.60 3.02 -3.59
C GLN A 114 -10.63 2.07 -2.95
N SER A 115 -11.80 2.59 -2.55
CA SER A 115 -12.85 1.77 -1.92
C SER A 115 -13.36 0.68 -2.87
N GLU A 116 -13.45 0.99 -4.17
CA GLU A 116 -13.78 0.01 -5.20
C GLU A 116 -12.72 -1.09 -5.32
N TRP A 117 -11.43 -0.73 -5.21
CA TRP A 117 -10.36 -1.72 -5.29
C TRP A 117 -10.24 -2.59 -4.04
N ILE A 118 -10.42 -2.02 -2.85
CA ILE A 118 -10.51 -2.79 -1.60
C ILE A 118 -11.62 -3.84 -1.73
N THR A 119 -12.80 -3.40 -2.19
CA THR A 119 -13.93 -4.30 -2.44
C THR A 119 -13.60 -5.37 -3.48
N THR A 120 -12.87 -5.00 -4.53
CA THR A 120 -12.45 -5.92 -5.59
C THR A 120 -11.47 -6.98 -5.09
N ALA A 121 -10.46 -6.58 -4.32
CA ALA A 121 -9.49 -7.48 -3.71
C ALA A 121 -10.16 -8.47 -2.75
N ILE A 122 -11.07 -8.00 -1.89
CA ILE A 122 -11.85 -8.85 -0.99
C ILE A 122 -12.66 -9.87 -1.79
N ARG A 123 -13.47 -9.41 -2.76
CA ARG A 123 -14.28 -10.31 -3.62
C ARG A 123 -13.44 -11.32 -4.39
N TYR A 124 -12.25 -10.92 -4.82
CA TYR A 124 -11.33 -11.82 -5.51
C TYR A 124 -10.84 -12.95 -4.58
N LEU A 125 -10.42 -12.61 -3.36
CA LEU A 125 -9.98 -13.58 -2.37
C LEU A 125 -11.13 -14.49 -1.91
N GLU A 126 -12.32 -13.94 -1.67
CA GLU A 126 -13.53 -14.72 -1.39
C GLU A 126 -13.86 -15.70 -2.53
N GLY A 127 -13.76 -15.24 -3.79
CA GLY A 127 -13.96 -16.09 -4.96
C GLY A 127 -12.91 -17.19 -5.06
N CYS A 128 -11.67 -16.94 -4.65
CA CYS A 128 -10.62 -17.96 -4.53
C CYS A 128 -10.94 -18.97 -3.42
N ALA A 129 -11.32 -18.48 -2.24
CA ALA A 129 -11.68 -19.31 -1.09
C ALA A 129 -12.90 -20.19 -1.35
N ALA A 130 -13.92 -19.68 -2.07
CA ALA A 130 -15.12 -20.44 -2.42
C ALA A 130 -14.85 -21.68 -3.28
N ARG A 131 -13.74 -21.70 -4.02
CA ARG A 131 -13.29 -22.87 -4.81
C ARG A 131 -12.65 -23.96 -3.98
N LEU A 132 -12.30 -23.68 -2.72
CA LEU A 132 -11.75 -24.70 -1.81
C LEU A 132 -12.85 -25.64 -1.29
N PRO A 133 -12.49 -26.88 -0.92
CA PRO A 133 -13.37 -27.79 -0.17
C PRO A 133 -13.92 -27.12 1.09
N ALA A 134 -15.16 -27.42 1.47
CA ALA A 134 -15.84 -26.72 2.56
C ALA A 134 -15.07 -26.74 3.90
N GLY A 135 -14.33 -27.82 4.20
CA GLY A 135 -13.51 -27.94 5.41
C GLY A 135 -12.17 -27.20 5.38
N GLU A 136 -11.79 -26.65 4.23
CA GLU A 136 -10.53 -25.90 4.04
C GLU A 136 -10.78 -24.40 3.82
N ARG A 137 -12.04 -23.97 3.83
CA ARG A 137 -12.38 -22.56 3.64
C ARG A 137 -11.99 -21.77 4.90
N PRO A 138 -11.36 -20.61 4.74
CA PRO A 138 -11.18 -19.68 5.86
C PRO A 138 -12.53 -19.17 6.37
N ASP A 139 -12.51 -18.49 7.51
CA ASP A 139 -13.71 -17.85 8.07
C ASP A 139 -14.23 -16.72 7.16
N SER A 140 -15.44 -16.23 7.47
CA SER A 140 -16.16 -15.26 6.64
C SER A 140 -15.56 -13.85 6.62
N TYR A 141 -14.62 -13.52 7.50
CA TYR A 141 -14.02 -12.18 7.62
C TYR A 141 -12.53 -12.16 7.27
N TRP A 142 -11.93 -13.33 7.08
CA TRP A 142 -10.53 -13.50 6.70
C TRP A 142 -10.08 -12.62 5.52
N ALA A 143 -10.91 -12.49 4.48
CA ALA A 143 -10.53 -11.72 3.29
C ALA A 143 -10.40 -10.22 3.62
N ASP A 144 -11.32 -9.68 4.43
CA ASP A 144 -11.27 -8.30 4.93
C ASP A 144 -10.02 -8.08 5.79
N ASP A 145 -9.73 -9.00 6.72
CA ASP A 145 -8.58 -8.90 7.64
C ASP A 145 -7.25 -8.93 6.87
N VAL A 146 -7.10 -9.84 5.91
CA VAL A 146 -5.91 -9.92 5.05
C VAL A 146 -5.74 -8.66 4.22
N VAL A 147 -6.80 -8.16 3.58
CA VAL A 147 -6.75 -6.95 2.75
C VAL A 147 -6.42 -5.72 3.60
N ALA A 148 -7.06 -5.57 4.76
CA ALA A 148 -6.79 -4.48 5.69
C ALA A 148 -5.34 -4.53 6.21
N GLY A 149 -4.86 -5.72 6.58
CA GLY A 149 -3.49 -5.93 7.05
C GLY A 149 -2.44 -5.61 5.99
N ILE A 150 -2.68 -6.01 4.73
CA ILE A 150 -1.83 -5.68 3.59
C ILE A 150 -1.78 -4.16 3.37
N ILE A 151 -2.92 -3.47 3.36
CA ILE A 151 -2.98 -2.02 3.14
C ILE A 151 -2.26 -1.26 4.25
N ALA A 152 -2.50 -1.62 5.51
CA ALA A 152 -1.83 -1.01 6.65
C ALA A 152 -0.31 -1.21 6.55
N SER A 153 0.14 -2.42 6.19
CA SER A 153 1.56 -2.72 5.99
C SER A 153 2.15 -1.90 4.86
N ALA A 154 1.51 -1.85 3.70
CA ALA A 154 1.97 -1.08 2.55
C ALA A 154 2.07 0.42 2.87
N ARG A 155 1.06 0.99 3.55
CA ARG A 155 1.07 2.40 3.97
C ARG A 155 2.21 2.73 4.94
N ALA A 156 2.41 1.89 5.95
CA ALA A 156 3.49 2.06 6.91
C ALA A 156 4.88 1.99 6.22
N LEU A 157 5.08 1.02 5.33
CA LEU A 157 6.34 0.81 4.63
C LEU A 157 6.61 1.89 3.57
N ILE A 158 5.59 2.36 2.88
CA ILE A 158 5.70 3.45 1.91
C ILE A 158 5.88 4.82 2.60
N GLY A 159 5.53 4.91 3.90
CA GLY A 159 5.72 6.11 4.71
C GLY A 159 4.54 7.08 4.66
N VAL A 160 3.33 6.59 4.37
CA VAL A 160 2.09 7.37 4.33
C VAL A 160 1.72 7.86 5.75
N ASP A 161 1.83 6.98 6.75
CA ASP A 161 1.38 7.26 8.13
C ASP A 161 2.33 8.17 8.91
N GLU A 162 3.66 8.01 8.75
CA GLU A 162 4.65 8.93 9.35
C GLU A 162 4.52 10.37 8.82
N LEU A 163 4.10 10.52 7.57
CA LEU A 163 3.86 11.84 6.97
C LEU A 163 2.56 12.47 7.45
N HIS A 164 1.48 11.69 7.59
CA HIS A 164 0.21 12.17 8.13
C HIS A 164 0.40 12.68 9.57
N ALA A 165 1.06 11.86 10.41
CA ALA A 165 1.37 12.22 11.80
C ALA A 165 2.26 13.47 11.91
N ARG A 166 3.28 13.62 11.03
CA ARG A 166 4.13 14.82 10.98
C ARG A 166 3.38 16.07 10.49
N THR A 167 2.39 15.90 9.64
CA THR A 167 1.56 17.00 9.11
C THR A 167 0.56 17.45 10.15
N GLU A 168 -0.16 16.53 10.80
CA GLU A 168 -1.03 16.83 11.94
C GLU A 168 -0.25 17.50 13.08
N ALA A 169 0.95 17.03 13.40
CA ALA A 169 1.80 17.66 14.43
C ALA A 169 2.24 19.10 14.07
N ARG A 170 2.37 19.44 12.78
CA ARG A 170 2.70 20.80 12.31
C ARG A 170 1.50 21.74 12.34
N TYR A 171 0.29 21.23 12.07
CA TYR A 171 -0.94 22.02 12.10
C TYR A 171 -1.64 22.03 13.47
N SER A 172 -1.26 21.12 14.38
CA SER A 172 -1.69 21.12 15.79
C SER A 172 -0.82 21.99 16.70
N GLY A 173 -0.04 22.91 16.12
CA GLY A 173 0.68 23.93 16.89
C GLY A 173 -0.27 24.73 17.78
N PRO A 174 0.18 25.22 18.95
CA PRO A 174 -0.69 25.83 19.93
C PRO A 174 -1.45 26.98 19.27
N ILE A 175 -2.78 26.91 19.27
CA ILE A 175 -3.64 28.05 18.96
C ILE A 175 -3.24 29.13 19.96
N LYS A 176 -2.41 30.07 19.53
CA LYS A 176 -2.19 31.32 20.25
C LYS A 176 -3.56 31.99 20.25
N ARG A 177 -4.33 31.80 21.33
CA ARG A 177 -5.47 32.65 21.64
C ARG A 177 -4.89 34.05 21.77
N VAL A 178 -5.03 34.85 20.73
CA VAL A 178 -4.84 36.29 20.81
C VAL A 178 -5.95 36.76 21.74
N ALA A 179 -5.59 37.07 22.99
CA ALA A 179 -6.50 37.74 23.91
C ALA A 179 -6.75 39.15 23.35
N PRO A 180 -8.01 39.59 23.23
CA PRO A 180 -8.33 40.91 22.70
C PRO A 180 -8.31 41.91 23.86
N GLU A 181 -7.13 42.35 24.29
CA GLU A 181 -7.00 43.49 25.20
C GLU A 181 -5.77 44.29 24.80
N ASP A 182 -5.97 45.23 23.86
CA ASP A 182 -5.23 46.49 23.72
C ASP A 182 -5.99 47.37 22.71
N GLU A 183 -7.22 47.76 23.09
CA GLU A 183 -7.87 48.97 22.58
C GLU A 183 -8.38 49.77 23.78
N LEU A 184 -7.51 50.61 24.34
CA LEU A 184 -7.85 51.80 25.12
C LEU A 184 -6.80 52.90 24.89
#